data_AF-H8MLB7-F1
#
_entry.id   AF-H8MLB7-F1
#
_cell.length_a   1.000
_cell.length_b   1.000
_cell.length_c   1.000
_cell.angle_alpha   90.00
_cell.angle_beta   90.00
_cell.angle_gamma   90.00
#
_symmetry.space_group_name_H-M   'P 1'
#
loop_
_entity.id
_entity.type
_entity.pdbx_description
1 polymer ?
#
loop_
_entity_poly.entity_id
_entity_poly.type
_entity_poly.pdbx_seq_one_letter_code
_entity_poly.pdbx_strand_id
1 'polypeptide(L)'
;MSPAPEPGSPGEPGPARPRNTAVRTGIAVTVFAAVVATALFIVRLSAMKGSGAVSPEQVATEARVQVLALCDAVQGFRDEHGDYVSIAPAPAPVPQRGEAVPFPKDHEDFRRIGFDPGPAVHLQYEVRVEESPVGEPEVSCFARADTDGDGLNAVYRVRLDANGMTTPVEVEHEGE
;
A
#
# COMPACT_ATOMS: atom_id res chain seq x y z
N MET A 1 21.29 97.48 22.46
CA MET A 1 22.07 97.27 21.22
C MET A 1 22.68 95.89 21.28
N SER A 2 22.08 94.96 20.53
CA SER A 2 22.55 93.62 20.12
C SER A 2 21.67 93.24 18.90
N PRO A 3 22.09 92.36 17.97
CA PRO A 3 23.32 91.57 17.90
C PRO A 3 24.09 91.70 16.55
N ALA A 4 25.28 91.10 16.51
CA ALA A 4 26.12 90.94 15.32
C ALA A 4 25.65 89.75 14.43
N PRO A 5 25.90 89.77 13.10
CA PRO A 5 25.74 88.60 12.24
C PRO A 5 27.08 87.92 11.91
N GLU A 6 27.14 86.60 12.05
CA GLU A 6 28.16 85.75 11.40
C GLU A 6 27.56 85.09 10.13
N PRO A 7 28.26 85.09 8.99
CA PRO A 7 27.87 84.33 7.81
C PRO A 7 28.73 83.07 7.64
N GLY A 8 28.10 81.92 7.38
CA GLY A 8 28.80 80.66 7.12
C GLY A 8 27.91 79.58 6.49
N SER A 9 27.88 79.61 5.16
CA SER A 9 27.40 78.70 4.10
C SER A 9 27.19 77.17 4.33
N PRO A 10 26.51 76.49 3.37
CA PRO A 10 25.68 75.30 3.56
C PRO A 10 26.42 73.97 3.36
N GLY A 11 26.05 72.96 4.14
CA GLY A 11 26.51 71.57 3.96
C GLY A 11 25.65 70.81 2.94
N GLU A 12 26.31 70.22 1.95
CA GLU A 12 25.77 69.36 0.89
C GLU A 12 24.92 68.16 1.36
N PRO A 13 23.98 67.66 0.52
CA PRO A 13 23.25 66.42 0.77
C PRO A 13 24.13 65.20 0.43
N GLY A 14 24.42 64.37 1.43
CA GLY A 14 25.12 63.09 1.23
C GLY A 14 24.33 62.09 0.36
N PRO A 15 25.01 61.15 -0.32
CA PRO A 15 24.40 60.27 -1.31
C PRO A 15 23.44 59.25 -0.69
N ALA A 16 22.34 58.99 -1.39
CA ALA A 16 21.32 58.02 -1.03
C ALA A 16 21.93 56.62 -0.83
N ARG A 17 21.69 56.03 0.34
CA ARG A 17 22.12 54.67 0.71
C ARG A 17 21.23 53.65 -0.05
N PRO A 18 21.75 52.82 -0.97
CA PRO A 18 20.94 51.82 -1.65
C PRO A 18 21.05 50.51 -0.87
N ARG A 19 20.05 50.14 -0.07
CA ARG A 19 20.00 48.84 0.64
C ARG A 19 18.68 48.76 1.40
N ASN A 20 17.70 47.94 0.99
CA ASN A 20 17.58 46.57 1.52
C ASN A 20 16.48 45.76 0.81
N THR A 21 15.92 46.24 -0.30
CA THR A 21 14.76 45.58 -0.93
C THR A 21 15.15 44.22 -1.52
N ALA A 22 16.28 44.14 -2.24
CA ALA A 22 16.76 42.89 -2.83
C ALA A 22 17.06 41.79 -1.80
N VAL A 23 17.60 42.17 -0.63
CA VAL A 23 17.89 41.21 0.47
C VAL A 23 16.59 40.72 1.11
N ARG A 24 15.61 41.61 1.31
CA ARG A 24 14.30 41.24 1.86
C ARG A 24 13.51 40.35 0.89
N THR A 25 13.57 40.63 -0.41
CA THR A 25 12.95 39.79 -1.43
C THR A 25 13.62 38.41 -1.51
N GLY A 26 14.95 38.35 -1.44
CA GLY A 26 15.68 37.08 -1.41
C GLY A 26 15.33 36.20 -0.20
N ILE A 27 15.19 36.79 0.98
CA ILE A 27 14.77 36.07 2.20
C ILE A 27 13.30 35.62 2.11
N ALA A 28 12.40 36.47 1.58
CA ALA A 28 11.00 36.11 1.44
C ALA A 28 10.80 34.91 0.48
N VAL A 29 11.55 34.88 -0.63
CA VAL A 29 11.48 33.79 -1.61
C VAL A 29 12.01 32.48 -1.04
N THR A 30 13.13 32.49 -0.30
CA THR A 30 13.68 31.27 0.29
C THR A 30 12.81 30.72 1.41
N VAL A 31 12.24 31.58 2.26
CA VAL A 31 11.28 31.15 3.29
C VAL A 31 10.03 30.57 2.65
N PHE A 32 9.48 31.22 1.62
CA PHE A 32 8.30 30.70 0.93
C PHE A 32 8.58 29.35 0.25
N ALA A 33 9.71 29.20 -0.44
CA ALA A 33 10.11 27.95 -1.05
C ALA A 33 10.30 26.84 0.00
N ALA A 34 10.92 27.14 1.14
CA ALA A 34 11.09 26.19 2.24
C ALA A 34 9.74 25.77 2.86
N VAL A 35 8.82 26.71 3.05
CA VAL A 35 7.47 26.43 3.56
C VAL A 35 6.69 25.56 2.58
N VAL A 36 6.74 25.86 1.28
CA VAL A 36 6.09 25.06 0.24
C VAL A 36 6.70 23.66 0.16
N ALA A 37 8.03 23.53 0.19
CA ALA A 37 8.70 22.22 0.19
C ALA A 37 8.35 21.41 1.45
N THR A 38 8.29 22.05 2.61
CA THR A 38 7.92 21.41 3.88
C THR A 38 6.44 21.00 3.85
N ALA A 39 5.55 21.84 3.35
CA ALA A 39 4.12 21.52 3.21
C ALA A 39 3.89 20.37 2.23
N LEU A 40 4.60 20.37 1.09
CA LEU A 40 4.56 19.26 0.13
C LEU A 40 5.13 17.96 0.73
N PHE A 41 6.18 18.05 1.56
CA PHE A 41 6.74 16.91 2.27
C PHE A 41 5.77 16.36 3.34
N ILE A 42 5.09 17.24 4.10
CA ILE A 42 4.06 16.84 5.06
C ILE A 42 2.87 16.19 4.35
N VAL A 43 2.39 16.75 3.23
CA VAL A 43 1.30 16.16 2.43
C VAL A 43 1.72 14.82 1.84
N ARG A 44 2.97 14.68 1.37
CA ARG A 44 3.54 13.39 0.92
C ARG A 44 3.62 12.36 2.06
N LEU A 45 4.05 12.77 3.25
CA LEU A 45 4.07 11.92 4.44
C LEU A 45 2.66 11.48 4.86
N SER A 46 1.68 12.38 4.80
CA SER A 46 0.28 12.07 5.10
C SER A 46 -0.34 11.14 4.05
N ALA A 47 0.05 11.26 2.78
CA ALA A 47 -0.37 10.33 1.72
C ALA A 47 0.28 8.94 1.84
N MET A 48 1.49 8.86 2.42
CA MET A 48 2.11 7.59 2.82
C MET A 48 1.53 7.03 4.14
N LYS A 49 0.69 7.82 4.83
CA LYS A 49 -0.02 7.45 6.05
C LYS A 49 -1.49 7.18 5.76
N GLY A 50 -1.79 6.46 4.68
CA GLY A 50 -2.95 5.57 4.63
C GLY A 50 -2.44 4.18 5.03
N SER A 51 -3.04 3.39 5.91
CA SER A 51 -4.40 3.34 6.41
C SER A 51 -4.32 2.93 7.89
N GLY A 52 -5.29 3.31 8.72
CA GLY A 52 -5.42 2.63 10.01
C GLY A 52 -5.58 1.12 9.76
N ALA A 53 -4.99 0.28 10.62
CA ALA A 53 -5.21 -1.16 10.56
C ALA A 53 -6.72 -1.43 10.50
N VAL A 54 -7.13 -2.27 9.55
CA VAL A 54 -8.53 -2.69 9.42
C VAL A 54 -8.90 -3.62 10.57
N SER A 55 -10.19 -3.74 10.88
CA SER A 55 -10.61 -4.60 11.99
C SER A 55 -10.41 -6.08 11.67
N PRO A 56 -10.16 -6.92 12.68
CA PRO A 56 -10.20 -8.39 12.60
C PRO A 56 -11.31 -8.98 11.71
N GLU A 57 -12.55 -8.53 11.95
CA GLU A 57 -13.73 -8.99 11.23
C GLU A 57 -13.71 -8.60 9.75
N GLN A 58 -13.16 -7.43 9.41
CA GLN A 58 -12.99 -7.00 8.02
C GLN A 58 -11.96 -7.87 7.30
N VAL A 59 -10.81 -8.16 7.92
CA VAL A 59 -9.79 -9.05 7.36
C VAL A 59 -10.36 -10.45 7.16
N ALA A 60 -11.09 -10.98 8.13
CA ALA A 60 -11.73 -12.29 8.03
C ALA A 60 -12.81 -12.35 6.92
N THR A 61 -13.52 -11.24 6.68
CA THR A 61 -14.49 -11.14 5.58
C THR A 61 -13.79 -11.06 4.23
N GLU A 62 -12.73 -10.25 4.13
CA GLU A 62 -11.88 -10.15 2.95
C GLU A 62 -11.29 -11.51 2.58
N ALA A 63 -10.77 -12.26 3.56
CA ALA A 63 -10.18 -13.58 3.35
C ALA A 63 -11.17 -14.57 2.71
N ARG A 64 -12.42 -14.60 3.21
CA ARG A 64 -13.48 -15.47 2.65
C ARG A 64 -13.84 -15.10 1.22
N VAL A 65 -13.92 -13.81 0.91
CA VAL A 65 -14.26 -13.35 -0.45
C VAL A 65 -13.10 -13.62 -1.41
N GLN A 66 -11.88 -13.29 -1.01
CA GLN A 66 -10.73 -13.37 -1.90
C GLN A 66 -10.26 -14.81 -2.16
N VAL A 67 -10.42 -15.74 -1.21
CA VAL A 67 -10.10 -17.15 -1.46
C VAL A 67 -11.04 -17.77 -2.50
N LEU A 68 -12.31 -17.36 -2.51
CA LEU A 68 -13.27 -17.78 -3.53
C LEU A 68 -12.90 -17.18 -4.89
N ALA A 69 -12.62 -15.88 -4.94
CA ALA A 69 -12.18 -15.21 -6.17
C ALA A 69 -10.89 -15.81 -6.74
N LEU A 70 -9.95 -16.25 -5.89
CA LEU A 70 -8.75 -16.95 -6.30
C LEU A 70 -9.09 -18.29 -6.95
N CYS A 71 -9.98 -19.07 -6.34
CA CYS A 71 -10.43 -20.34 -6.90
C CYS A 71 -11.21 -20.17 -8.21
N ASP A 72 -12.04 -19.14 -8.33
CA ASP A 72 -12.72 -18.80 -9.58
C ASP A 72 -11.71 -18.47 -10.70
N ALA A 73 -10.66 -17.71 -10.39
CA ALA A 73 -9.59 -17.39 -11.35
C ALA A 73 -8.81 -18.65 -11.79
N VAL A 74 -8.50 -19.55 -10.86
CA VAL A 74 -7.85 -20.85 -11.17
C VAL A 74 -8.75 -21.72 -12.04
N GLN A 75 -10.04 -21.78 -11.75
CA GLN A 75 -11.00 -22.54 -12.55
C GLN A 75 -11.15 -21.95 -13.96
N GLY A 76 -11.25 -20.62 -14.07
CA GLY A 76 -11.28 -19.94 -15.37
C GLY A 76 -10.02 -20.24 -16.20
N PHE A 77 -8.85 -20.24 -15.58
CA PHE A 77 -7.61 -20.64 -16.24
C PHE A 77 -7.66 -22.10 -16.73
N ARG A 78 -8.16 -23.04 -15.91
CA ARG A 78 -8.35 -24.43 -16.32
C ARG A 78 -9.32 -24.55 -17.50
N ASP A 79 -10.42 -23.83 -17.49
CA ASP A 79 -11.42 -23.89 -18.55
C ASP A 79 -10.85 -23.40 -19.90
N GLU A 80 -9.95 -22.42 -19.86
CA GLU A 80 -9.29 -21.88 -21.06
C GLU A 80 -8.08 -22.71 -21.53
N HIS A 81 -7.30 -23.26 -20.60
CA HIS A 81 -6.00 -23.87 -20.90
C HIS A 81 -5.94 -25.39 -20.71
N GLY A 82 -6.95 -25.99 -20.06
CA GLY A 82 -7.08 -27.42 -19.84
C GLY A 82 -6.21 -27.98 -18.70
N ASP A 83 -5.53 -27.13 -17.92
CA ASP A 83 -4.65 -27.54 -16.82
C ASP A 83 -4.74 -26.58 -15.64
N TYR A 84 -4.33 -27.04 -14.46
CA TYR A 84 -4.24 -26.25 -13.26
C TYR A 84 -2.84 -25.68 -13.06
N VAL A 85 -2.74 -24.64 -12.23
CA VAL A 85 -1.47 -24.00 -11.88
C VAL A 85 -1.27 -23.99 -10.37
N SER A 86 -0.11 -24.44 -9.93
CA SER A 86 0.37 -24.21 -8.57
C SER A 86 0.99 -22.83 -8.48
N ILE A 87 0.65 -22.07 -7.44
CA ILE A 87 1.10 -20.69 -7.24
C ILE A 87 1.72 -20.58 -5.86
N ALA A 88 2.98 -20.15 -5.82
CA ALA A 88 3.71 -19.96 -4.57
C ALA A 88 3.06 -18.87 -3.69
N PRO A 89 3.25 -18.93 -2.35
CA PRO A 89 2.67 -17.94 -1.46
C PRO A 89 3.13 -16.50 -1.75
N ALA A 90 2.19 -15.58 -1.98
CA ALA A 90 2.49 -14.15 -2.12
C ALA A 90 1.34 -13.25 -1.63
N PRO A 91 1.62 -12.07 -1.05
CA PRO A 91 2.93 -11.60 -0.58
C PRO A 91 3.52 -12.49 0.53
N ALA A 92 4.84 -12.44 0.72
CA ALA A 92 5.55 -13.11 1.80
C ALA A 92 6.40 -12.09 2.57
N PRO A 93 6.29 -12.02 3.91
CA PRO A 93 5.47 -12.85 4.82
C PRO A 93 3.96 -12.53 4.75
N VAL A 94 3.15 -13.30 5.50
CA VAL A 94 1.71 -13.00 5.70
C VAL A 94 1.58 -11.62 6.35
N PRO A 95 0.75 -10.71 5.81
CA PRO A 95 0.51 -9.41 6.43
C PRO A 95 -0.03 -9.55 7.86
N GLN A 96 0.46 -8.70 8.77
CA GLN A 96 0.22 -8.83 10.21
C GLN A 96 -0.62 -7.67 10.73
N ARG A 97 -1.40 -7.91 11.79
CA ARG A 97 -2.12 -6.89 12.56
C ARG A 97 -3.00 -5.97 11.73
N GLY A 98 -3.64 -6.52 10.69
CA GLY A 98 -4.51 -5.76 9.78
C GLY A 98 -3.77 -4.69 8.95
N GLU A 99 -2.45 -4.79 8.80
CA GLU A 99 -1.67 -3.90 7.94
C GLU A 99 -1.82 -4.30 6.47
N ALA A 100 -2.15 -3.33 5.62
CA ALA A 100 -2.18 -3.53 4.18
C ALA A 100 -0.76 -3.47 3.61
N VAL A 101 -0.36 -4.49 2.84
CA VAL A 101 0.92 -4.49 2.12
C VAL A 101 0.69 -4.47 0.61
N PRO A 102 1.64 -3.97 -0.19
CA PRO A 102 1.52 -4.00 -1.65
C PRO A 102 1.41 -5.44 -2.17
N PHE A 103 0.45 -5.69 -3.07
CA PHE A 103 0.37 -6.96 -3.79
C PHE A 103 1.40 -6.99 -4.94
N PRO A 104 2.20 -8.07 -5.09
CA PRO A 104 3.22 -8.16 -6.13
C PRO A 104 2.59 -8.37 -7.52
N LYS A 105 2.21 -7.27 -8.17
CA LYS A 105 1.56 -7.29 -9.49
C LYS A 105 2.41 -7.89 -10.61
N ASP A 106 3.71 -7.98 -10.42
CA ASP A 106 4.66 -8.58 -11.34
C ASP A 106 4.72 -10.12 -11.22
N HIS A 107 4.14 -10.71 -10.17
CA HIS A 107 4.09 -12.16 -10.00
C HIS A 107 3.40 -12.84 -11.20
N GLU A 108 4.16 -13.63 -11.96
CA GLU A 108 3.72 -14.11 -13.28
C GLU A 108 2.51 -15.04 -13.17
N ASP A 109 2.47 -15.92 -12.18
CA ASP A 109 1.38 -16.89 -12.05
C ASP A 109 0.03 -16.25 -11.71
N PHE A 110 -0.01 -15.29 -10.77
CA PHE A 110 -1.24 -14.55 -10.47
C PHE A 110 -1.73 -13.75 -11.66
N ARG A 111 -0.81 -13.12 -12.42
CA ARG A 111 -1.17 -12.45 -13.68
C ARG A 111 -1.69 -13.42 -14.72
N ARG A 112 -1.09 -14.61 -14.82
CA ARG A 112 -1.45 -15.64 -15.78
C ARG A 112 -2.87 -16.17 -15.58
N ILE A 113 -3.32 -16.30 -14.32
CA ILE A 113 -4.71 -16.67 -14.00
C ILE A 113 -5.68 -15.48 -13.96
N GLY A 114 -5.18 -14.25 -14.15
CA GLY A 114 -6.02 -13.04 -14.09
C GLY A 114 -6.49 -12.65 -12.69
N PHE A 115 -5.82 -13.13 -11.63
CA PHE A 115 -6.17 -12.79 -10.25
C PHE A 115 -5.56 -11.42 -9.85
N ASP A 116 -6.42 -10.45 -9.56
CA ASP A 116 -6.04 -9.12 -9.06
C ASP A 116 -6.87 -8.76 -7.81
N PRO A 117 -6.33 -8.98 -6.60
CA PRO A 117 -7.01 -8.63 -5.35
C PRO A 117 -6.97 -7.12 -5.04
N GLY A 118 -6.32 -6.31 -5.88
CA GLY A 118 -6.13 -4.89 -5.69
C GLY A 118 -4.67 -4.49 -5.41
N PRO A 119 -4.40 -3.18 -5.26
CA PRO A 119 -3.03 -2.66 -5.11
C PRO A 119 -2.41 -2.93 -3.73
N ALA A 120 -3.23 -3.15 -2.70
CA ALA A 120 -2.79 -3.45 -1.35
C ALA A 120 -3.73 -4.48 -0.73
N VAL A 121 -3.16 -5.43 0.02
CA VAL A 121 -3.86 -6.61 0.55
C VAL A 121 -3.48 -6.85 2.00
N HIS A 122 -4.40 -7.46 2.77
CA HIS A 122 -4.17 -7.89 4.15
C HIS A 122 -3.89 -9.40 4.26
N LEU A 123 -3.77 -10.06 3.10
CA LEU A 123 -3.77 -11.50 2.97
C LEU A 123 -2.54 -11.96 2.19
N GLN A 124 -2.07 -13.17 2.48
CA GLN A 124 -1.22 -13.94 1.58
C GLN A 124 -2.07 -14.96 0.81
N TYR A 125 -1.77 -15.17 -0.46
CA TYR A 125 -2.47 -16.10 -1.34
C TYR A 125 -1.54 -17.22 -1.79
N GLU A 126 -2.07 -18.44 -1.95
CA GLU A 126 -1.34 -19.60 -2.48
C GLU A 126 -2.32 -20.53 -3.19
N VAL A 127 -1.86 -21.24 -4.23
CA VAL A 127 -2.61 -22.32 -4.87
C VAL A 127 -1.75 -23.57 -4.84
N ARG A 128 -2.27 -24.67 -4.30
CA ARG A 128 -1.62 -25.98 -4.35
C ARG A 128 -2.41 -26.91 -5.26
N VAL A 129 -1.68 -27.63 -6.08
CA VAL A 129 -2.22 -28.72 -6.91
C VAL A 129 -1.53 -30.00 -6.46
N GLU A 130 -2.33 -30.93 -5.95
CA GLU A 130 -1.88 -32.23 -5.46
C GLU A 130 -2.50 -33.33 -6.33
N GLU A 131 -1.80 -34.45 -6.49
CA GLU A 131 -2.36 -35.61 -7.19
C GLU A 131 -3.12 -36.47 -6.17
N SER A 132 -4.42 -36.70 -6.40
CA SER A 132 -5.23 -37.57 -5.57
C SER A 132 -4.79 -39.04 -5.68
N PRO A 133 -5.19 -39.92 -4.75
CA PRO A 133 -4.89 -41.36 -4.83
C PRO A 133 -5.40 -42.06 -6.10
N VAL A 134 -6.33 -41.42 -6.82
CA VAL A 134 -6.89 -41.91 -8.09
C VAL A 134 -6.24 -41.28 -9.32
N GLY A 135 -5.20 -40.46 -9.15
CA GLY A 135 -4.44 -39.82 -10.24
C GLY A 135 -5.11 -38.56 -10.81
N GLU A 136 -6.19 -38.07 -10.17
CA GLU A 136 -6.84 -36.82 -10.57
C GLU A 136 -6.27 -35.63 -9.78
N PRO A 137 -6.13 -34.44 -10.40
CA PRO A 137 -5.63 -33.26 -9.70
C PRO A 137 -6.66 -32.74 -8.69
N GLU A 138 -6.23 -32.58 -7.45
CA GLU A 138 -6.95 -31.88 -6.38
C GLU A 138 -6.33 -30.49 -6.18
N VAL A 139 -7.15 -29.46 -6.28
CA VAL A 139 -6.69 -28.07 -6.13
C VAL A 139 -7.19 -27.47 -4.84
N SER A 140 -6.30 -26.83 -4.10
CA SER A 140 -6.60 -26.08 -2.90
C SER A 140 -6.13 -24.63 -3.05
N CYS A 141 -7.06 -23.68 -2.95
CA CYS A 141 -6.78 -22.25 -2.87
C CYS A 141 -6.70 -21.84 -1.41
N PHE A 142 -5.71 -21.02 -1.07
CA PHE A 142 -5.47 -20.56 0.29
C PHE A 142 -5.44 -19.04 0.35
N ALA A 143 -6.08 -18.48 1.38
CA ALA A 143 -5.83 -17.14 1.87
C ALA A 143 -5.40 -17.22 3.34
N ARG A 144 -4.29 -16.57 3.69
CA ARG A 144 -3.77 -16.53 5.07
C ARG A 144 -3.76 -15.10 5.59
N ALA A 145 -4.14 -14.93 6.84
CA ALA A 145 -4.14 -13.63 7.49
C ALA A 145 -4.01 -13.76 9.02
N ASP A 146 -3.38 -12.77 9.62
CA ASP A 146 -3.51 -12.49 11.06
C ASP A 146 -4.87 -11.83 11.31
N THR A 147 -5.86 -12.64 11.69
CA THR A 147 -7.26 -12.18 11.78
C THR A 147 -7.61 -11.57 13.12
N ASP A 148 -6.79 -11.69 14.16
CA ASP A 148 -7.08 -11.15 15.50
C ASP A 148 -5.94 -10.27 16.07
N GLY A 149 -4.81 -10.17 15.37
CA GLY A 149 -3.68 -9.32 15.70
C GLY A 149 -2.66 -9.96 16.64
N ASP A 150 -2.81 -11.24 16.96
CA ASP A 150 -1.94 -11.96 17.90
C ASP A 150 -0.64 -12.49 17.27
N GLY A 151 -0.57 -12.46 15.94
CA GLY A 151 0.58 -12.90 15.14
C GLY A 151 0.52 -14.36 14.68
N LEU A 152 -0.57 -15.07 14.98
CA LEU A 152 -0.91 -16.40 14.46
C LEU A 152 -1.82 -16.23 13.24
N ASN A 153 -1.64 -17.10 12.24
CA ASN A 153 -2.41 -16.96 11.02
C ASN A 153 -3.67 -17.85 11.07
N ALA A 154 -4.79 -17.29 10.62
CA ALA A 154 -5.91 -18.08 10.14
C ALA A 154 -5.69 -18.44 8.66
N VAL A 155 -5.95 -19.70 8.33
CA VAL A 155 -5.85 -20.27 6.98
C VAL A 155 -7.26 -20.54 6.48
N TYR A 156 -7.65 -19.81 5.44
CA TYR A 156 -8.88 -20.00 4.70
C TYR A 156 -8.58 -20.88 3.49
N ARG A 157 -9.25 -22.03 3.39
CA ARG A 157 -9.04 -23.01 2.32
C ARG A 157 -10.35 -23.25 1.56
N VAL A 158 -10.25 -23.27 0.24
CA VAL A 158 -11.31 -23.76 -0.66
C VAL A 158 -10.69 -24.82 -1.56
N ARG A 159 -11.38 -25.95 -1.73
CA ARG A 159 -10.97 -26.98 -2.67
C ARG A 159 -11.82 -26.91 -3.94
N LEU A 160 -11.21 -27.18 -5.09
CA LEU A 160 -11.92 -27.44 -6.34
C LEU A 160 -11.95 -28.94 -6.57
N ASP A 161 -13.14 -29.50 -6.79
CA ASP A 161 -13.28 -30.89 -7.21
C ASP A 161 -12.94 -31.09 -8.70
N ALA A 162 -12.99 -32.33 -9.17
CA ALA A 162 -12.70 -32.68 -10.57
C ALA A 162 -13.60 -31.94 -11.59
N ASN A 163 -14.80 -31.50 -11.18
CA ASN A 163 -15.75 -30.77 -12.02
C ASN A 163 -15.59 -29.24 -11.93
N GLY A 164 -14.63 -28.75 -11.12
CA GLY A 164 -14.44 -27.32 -10.90
C GLY A 164 -15.43 -26.72 -9.90
N MET A 165 -16.13 -27.54 -9.12
CA MET A 165 -17.02 -27.05 -8.07
C MET A 165 -16.22 -26.74 -6.81
N THR A 166 -16.45 -25.56 -6.23
CA THR A 166 -15.84 -25.15 -4.95
C THR A 166 -16.50 -25.84 -3.76
N THR A 167 -15.70 -26.33 -2.82
CA THR A 167 -16.19 -26.68 -1.48
C THR A 167 -16.57 -25.45 -0.68
N PRO A 168 -17.33 -25.58 0.43
CA PRO A 168 -17.44 -24.52 1.42
C PRO A 168 -16.05 -24.08 1.90
N VAL A 169 -15.93 -22.81 2.31
CA VAL A 169 -14.70 -22.26 2.87
C VAL A 169 -14.42 -22.93 4.22
N GLU A 170 -13.29 -23.63 4.30
CA GLU A 170 -12.75 -24.20 5.52
C GLU A 170 -11.82 -23.18 6.18
N VAL A 171 -11.85 -23.07 7.51
CA VAL A 171 -11.02 -22.13 8.28
C VAL A 171 -10.30 -22.90 9.37
N GLU A 172 -8.97 -22.80 9.38
CA GLU A 172 -8.09 -23.41 10.37
C GLU A 172 -7.25 -22.29 11.02
N HIS A 173 -7.08 -22.31 12.34
CA HIS A 173 -6.28 -21.31 13.06
C HIS A 173 -4.96 -21.94 13.52
N GLU A 174 -3.83 -21.29 13.23
CA GLU A 174 -2.53 -21.74 13.71
C GLU A 174 -2.51 -21.70 15.25
N GLY A 175 -2.22 -22.84 15.89
CA GLY A 175 -2.11 -22.93 17.36
C GLY A 175 -3.32 -23.55 18.07
N GLU A 176 -4.40 -23.89 17.35
CA GLU A 176 -5.53 -24.69 17.85
C GLU A 176 -5.42 -26.19 17.51
#